data_AF-A0A954MHE0-F1
#
_entry.id   AF-A0A954MHE0-F1
#
_cell.length_a   1.000
_cell.length_b   1.000
_cell.length_c   1.000
_cell.angle_alpha   90.00
_cell.angle_beta   90.00
_cell.angle_gamma   90.00
#
_symmetry.space_group_name_H-M   'P 1'
#
loop_
_entity.id
_entity.type
_entity.pdbx_description
1 polymer ?
#
loop_
_entity_poly.entity_id
_entity_poly.type
_entity_poly.pdbx_seq_one_letter_code
_entity_poly.pdbx_strand_id
1 'polypeptide(L)' 'MIVYLNVPDVLEIHECVIRETGGGTGIRDSGLLESAVAQPQASFGGVEL' A
#
# COMPACT_ATOMS: atom_id res chain seq x y z
N MET A 1 7.75 -0.11 -18.37
CA MET A 1 6.53 0.55 -17.84
C MET A 1 6.43 0.16 -16.39
N ILE A 2 6.37 1.13 -15.48
CA ILE A 2 6.19 0.87 -14.05
C ILE A 2 4.67 0.75 -13.79
N VAL A 3 4.27 -0.22 -12.97
CA VAL A 3 2.88 -0.40 -12.52
C VAL A 3 2.85 -0.11 -11.03
N TYR A 4 2.09 0.89 -10.62
CA TYR A 4 1.87 1.21 -9.21
C TYR A 4 0.62 0.53 -8.71
N LEU A 5 0.70 -0.04 -7.51
CA LEU A 5 -0.44 -0.66 -6.84
C LEU A 5 -1.32 0.41 -6.22
N ASN A 6 -2.64 0.18 -6.25
CA ASN A 6 -3.62 0.99 -5.53
C ASN A 6 -3.92 0.37 -4.14
N VAL A 7 -4.72 1.07 -3.34
CA VAL A 7 -5.08 0.59 -1.98
C VAL A 7 -5.78 -0.77 -2.01
N PRO A 8 -6.82 -1.00 -2.83
CA PRO A 8 -7.40 -2.33 -3.01
C PRO A 8 -6.40 -3.45 -3.32
N ASP A 9 -5.45 -3.22 -4.24
CA ASP A 9 -4.44 -4.22 -4.59
C ASP A 9 -3.58 -4.60 -3.37
N VAL A 10 -3.18 -3.60 -2.59
CA VAL A 10 -2.38 -3.81 -1.37
C VAL A 10 -3.17 -4.54 -0.28
N LEU A 11 -4.46 -4.23 -0.14
CA LEU A 11 -5.35 -4.94 0.79
C LEU A 11 -5.51 -6.42 0.41
N GLU A 12 -5.68 -6.71 -0.88
CA GLU A 12 -5.82 -8.09 -1.35
C GLU A 12 -4.54 -8.92 -1.11
N ILE A 13 -3.37 -8.31 -1.35
CA ILE A 13 -2.09 -8.92 -1.02
C ILE A 13 -1.96 -9.14 0.49
N HIS A 14 -2.33 -8.15 1.30
CA HIS A 14 -2.27 -8.25 2.77
C HIS A 14 -3.11 -9.42 3.30
N GLU A 15 -4.35 -9.55 2.82
CA GLU A 15 -5.24 -10.67 3.18
C GLU A 15 -4.68 -12.02 2.71
N CYS A 16 -4.08 -12.09 1.52
CA CYS A 16 -3.44 -13.31 1.05
C CYS A 16 -2.27 -13.72 1.94
N VAL A 17 -1.41 -12.77 2.33
CA VAL A 17 -0.28 -13.04 3.23
C VAL A 17 -0.77 -13.53 4.58
N ILE A 18 -1.73 -12.85 5.21
CA ILE A 18 -2.28 -13.26 6.51
C ILE A 18 -2.89 -14.66 6.43
N ARG A 19 -3.61 -14.98 5.34
CA ARG A 19 -4.21 -16.30 5.15
C ARG A 19 -3.17 -17.42 5.10
N GLU A 20 -1.98 -17.15 4.56
CA GLU A 20 -0.91 -18.14 4.43
C GLU A 20 0.00 -18.20 5.66
N THR A 21 0.30 -17.06 6.28
CA THR A 21 1.31 -16.97 7.36
C THR A 21 0.71 -16.78 8.75
N GLY A 22 -0.59 -16.53 8.84
CA GLY A 22 -1.22 -15.98 10.04
C GLY A 22 -0.85 -14.51 10.28
N GLY A 23 -1.48 -13.89 11.27
CA GLY A 23 -1.26 -12.48 11.61
C GLY A 23 -2.52 -11.79 12.13
N GLY A 24 -2.40 -10.50 12.46
CA GLY A 24 -3.55 -9.66 12.78
C GLY A 24 -4.24 -9.19 11.51
N THR A 25 -5.57 -9.30 11.47
CA THR A 25 -6.42 -8.88 10.34
C THR A 25 -6.87 -7.42 10.46
N GLY A 26 -7.27 -6.84 9.33
CA GLY A 26 -7.84 -5.51 9.28
C GLY A 26 -6.77 -4.41 9.29
N ILE A 27 -7.24 -3.15 9.20
CA ILE A 27 -6.36 -2.00 9.00
C ILE A 27 -6.29 -1.16 10.25
N ARG A 28 -5.06 -0.88 10.68
CA ARG A 28 -4.78 -0.06 11.86
C ARG A 28 -5.21 1.40 11.65
N ASP A 29 -4.89 1.95 10.49
CA ASP A 29 -5.20 3.33 10.09
C ASP A 29 -5.27 3.41 8.57
N SER A 30 -6.41 3.82 8.02
CA SER A 30 -6.62 3.92 6.57
C SER A 30 -5.85 5.07 5.93
N GLY A 31 -5.68 6.20 6.63
CA GLY A 31 -4.95 7.35 6.12
C GLY A 31 -3.45 7.08 5.99
N LEU A 32 -2.88 6.33 6.93
CA LEU A 32 -1.49 5.87 6.82
C LEU A 32 -1.30 4.88 5.66
N LEU A 33 -2.26 3.99 5.42
CA LEU A 33 -2.23 3.08 4.28
C LEU A 33 -2.29 3.85 2.95
N GLU A 34 -3.24 4.77 2.82
CA GLU A 34 -3.39 5.62 1.63
C GLU A 34 -2.11 6.42 1.35
N SER A 35 -1.52 7.02 2.38
CA SER A 35 -0.25 7.76 2.28
C SER A 35 0.90 6.86 1.81
N ALA A 36 1.05 5.67 2.39
CA ALA A 36 2.09 4.73 2.01
C ALA A 36 1.96 4.25 0.55
N VAL A 37 0.73 4.01 0.08
CA VAL A 37 0.45 3.61 -1.31
C VAL A 37 0.72 4.75 -2.29
N ALA A 38 0.46 6.00 -1.91
CA ALA A 38 0.74 7.17 -2.74
C ALA A 38 2.22 7.55 -2.79
N GLN A 39 3.00 7.22 -1.75
CA GLN A 39 4.40 7.64 -1.61
C GLN A 39 5.31 7.32 -2.81
N PRO A 40 5.24 6.14 -3.48
CA PRO A 40 6.10 5.82 -4.62
C PRO A 40 5.87 6.72 -5.84
N GLN A 41 4.75 7.46 -5.88
CA GLN A 41 4.42 8.43 -6.93
C GLN A 41 4.57 9.87 -6.44
N ALA A 42 4.98 10.07 -5.18
CA ALA A 42 5.20 11.39 -4.63
C ALA A 42 6.42 12.03 -5.29
N SER A 43 6.30 13.30 -5.62
CA SER A 43 7.41 14.13 -6.11
C SER A 43 7.54 15.36 -5.24
N PHE A 44 8.76 15.88 -5.13
CA PHE A 44 9.03 17.15 -4.47
C PHE A 44 9.75 18.07 -5.46
N GLY A 45 9.19 19.25 -5.70
CA GLY A 45 9.72 20.18 -6.70
C GLY A 45 9.75 19.62 -8.12
N GLY A 46 8.90 18.64 -8.44
CA GLY A 46 8.87 17.97 -9.75
C GLY A 46 9.92 16.88 -9.94
N VAL A 47 10.69 16.55 -8.90
CA VAL A 47 11.63 15.43 -8.88
C VAL A 47 10.99 14.28 -8.09
N GLU A 48 10.99 13.08 -8.64
CA GLU A 48 10.58 11.87 -7.91
C GLU A 48 11.43 11.72 -6.64
N LEU A 49 10.78 11.38 -5.53
CA LEU A 49 11.41 11.22 -4.21
C LEU A 49 11.89 9.80 -3.94
#